data_AF-A0A9E4C2W4-F1
#
_entry.id   AF-A0A9E4C2W4-F1
#
_cell.length_a   1.000
_cell.length_b   1.000
_cell.length_c   1.000
_cell.angle_alpha   90.00
_cell.angle_beta   90.00
_cell.angle_gamma   90.00
#
_symmetry.space_group_name_H-M   'P 1'
#
loop_
_entity.id
_entity.type
_entity.pdbx_description
1 polymer ?
#
loop_
_entity_poly.entity_id
_entity_poly.type
_entity_poly.pdbx_seq_one_letter_code
_entity_poly.pdbx_strand_id
1 'polypeptide(L)'
;MACKVFLHAAAVLWLAGALAAEQLRFDAVDEWRTWGLPLGIVALDDAGVIRPVEIRKNVDPVRDAAVFGGGIHAAGSNALTAVRAIDGDRLTGWSPNLADDLDDWWIEIDLGRAVAARRVALTFLESAPPCALFDVLLSTGEPAIDVVGNPIEGSLVYRVQERFKENQRQRVALELDPVRDPFVQFIRVEMLDCGAGAALAEVEVEAIGDNLSLDLAAKGGDLEIIVDIDGFGDAASFANSLPLADGRFSLWTENRRINRSVDVISRMTLDLGAVYWVDLVRIVGNFLSRPGQFRFNFDRYEVLTSDGSLAPNGTRIWHRQFAGKATTANRQLGIANHHFAPIETRYVRVEWVFWDAACAAACVGCGIVPPCQFWGGTRELQVFGEGYPQRVVLASPLIDLGGDKQIHTVRWQADAPTGTRVEVRSRTGNDLQMDITYHDKNGRVVTERKYNKLIPSFKGRIDTALSPGANWSPWSKLYLQPGEPFASPSRRLGVRAAGCGGGLRLAGDRVRRSGGARSGGGDFPSRSAAWEAH
;
A
#
# COMPACT_ATOMS: atom_id res chain seq x y z
N MET A 1 -20.13 65.32 70.73
CA MET A 1 -21.33 65.86 70.07
C MET A 1 -21.46 65.16 68.73
N ALA A 2 -22.56 64.45 68.53
CA ALA A 2 -22.81 63.62 67.37
C ALA A 2 -23.15 64.44 66.13
N CYS A 3 -22.76 63.96 64.94
CA CYS A 3 -23.66 63.97 63.78
C CYS A 3 -23.23 62.90 62.77
N LYS A 4 -24.15 62.00 62.46
CA LYS A 4 -24.08 60.96 61.42
C LYS A 4 -24.41 61.58 60.06
N VAL A 5 -23.75 61.15 58.98
CA VAL A 5 -24.42 60.87 57.68
C VAL A 5 -23.65 59.73 56.97
N PHE A 6 -24.42 58.75 56.49
CA PHE A 6 -24.01 57.55 55.76
C PHE A 6 -23.52 57.87 54.34
N LEU A 7 -22.46 57.19 53.88
CA LEU A 7 -22.21 56.96 52.46
C LEU A 7 -22.21 55.44 52.20
N HIS A 8 -23.08 54.99 51.29
CA HIS A 8 -23.12 53.62 50.80
C HIS A 8 -21.83 53.29 50.03
N ALA A 9 -21.07 52.30 50.51
CA ALA A 9 -20.02 51.66 49.73
C ALA A 9 -20.61 50.41 49.06
N ALA A 10 -20.77 50.46 47.74
CA ALA A 10 -21.06 49.29 46.92
C ALA A 10 -19.82 48.40 46.87
N ALA A 11 -19.93 47.17 47.37
CA ALA A 11 -18.90 46.15 47.23
C ALA A 11 -18.93 45.62 45.78
N VAL A 12 -17.93 46.00 44.98
CA VAL A 12 -17.66 45.36 43.69
C VAL A 12 -16.95 44.05 43.98
N LEU A 13 -17.69 42.93 43.88
CA LEU A 13 -17.10 41.60 43.80
C LEU A 13 -16.30 41.50 42.49
N TRP A 14 -14.98 41.49 42.60
CA TRP A 14 -14.11 41.05 41.50
C TRP A 14 -14.18 39.53 41.41
N LEU A 15 -15.01 39.02 40.50
CA LEU A 15 -14.91 37.65 40.02
C LEU A 15 -13.64 37.55 39.14
N ALA A 16 -12.55 37.08 39.74
CA ALA A 16 -11.40 36.60 38.99
C ALA A 16 -11.82 35.30 38.27
N GLY A 17 -12.35 35.42 37.07
CA GLY A 17 -12.48 34.27 36.17
C GLY A 17 -11.07 33.78 35.83
N ALA A 18 -10.78 32.50 36.07
CA ALA A 18 -9.59 31.88 35.53
C ALA A 18 -9.68 31.95 33.99
N LEU A 19 -8.75 32.68 33.37
CA LEU A 19 -8.54 32.62 31.93
C LEU A 19 -7.98 31.23 31.62
N ALA A 20 -8.85 30.28 31.31
CA ALA A 20 -8.42 28.99 30.78
C ALA A 20 -7.86 29.22 29.37
N ALA A 21 -6.63 28.76 29.14
CA ALA A 21 -6.03 28.70 27.81
C ALA A 21 -6.93 27.87 26.89
N GLU A 22 -7.08 28.28 25.63
CA GLU A 22 -7.75 27.44 24.64
C GLU A 22 -6.79 26.32 24.23
N GLN A 23 -7.28 25.09 24.24
CA GLN A 23 -6.46 23.92 23.90
C GLN A 23 -7.02 23.22 22.67
N LEU A 24 -6.26 23.22 21.58
CA LEU A 24 -6.55 22.41 20.41
C LEU A 24 -5.94 21.03 20.62
N ARG A 25 -6.73 19.96 20.55
CA ARG A 25 -6.29 18.61 20.89
C ARG A 25 -6.61 17.65 19.74
N PHE A 26 -5.72 16.68 19.56
CA PHE A 26 -5.87 15.60 18.57
C PHE A 26 -5.53 14.29 19.27
N ASP A 27 -6.53 13.64 19.82
CA ASP A 27 -6.39 12.34 20.48
C ASP A 27 -7.63 11.46 20.41
N ALA A 28 -8.70 11.93 19.74
CA ALA A 28 -9.82 11.09 19.33
C ALA A 28 -9.69 10.64 17.88
N VAL A 29 -10.31 9.51 17.55
CA VAL A 29 -10.32 8.94 16.19
C VAL A 29 -10.83 9.94 15.15
N ASP A 30 -11.92 10.65 15.45
CA ASP A 30 -12.52 11.60 14.50
C ASP A 30 -11.65 12.83 14.27
N GLU A 31 -10.86 13.25 15.26
CA GLU A 31 -9.88 14.33 15.12
C GLU A 31 -8.72 13.89 14.23
N TRP A 32 -8.21 12.68 14.42
CA TRP A 32 -7.15 12.11 13.58
C TRP A 32 -7.61 11.86 12.13
N ARG A 33 -8.89 11.55 11.92
CA ARG A 33 -9.47 11.41 10.57
C ARG A 33 -9.45 12.71 9.76
N THR A 34 -9.30 13.87 10.42
CA THR A 34 -9.08 15.15 9.71
C THR A 34 -7.68 15.27 9.12
N TRP A 35 -6.74 14.42 9.57
CA TRP A 35 -5.39 14.36 9.02
C TRP A 35 -5.36 13.45 7.79
N GLY A 36 -4.52 13.80 6.81
CA GLY A 36 -4.20 12.92 5.69
C GLY A 36 -3.28 11.79 6.14
N LEU A 37 -3.80 10.85 6.94
CA LEU A 37 -3.02 9.71 7.43
C LEU A 37 -2.75 8.73 6.27
N PRO A 38 -1.49 8.30 6.06
CA PRO A 38 -1.16 7.29 5.06
C PRO A 38 -1.56 5.90 5.57
N LEU A 39 -2.86 5.59 5.48
CA LEU A 39 -3.40 4.31 5.94
C LEU A 39 -2.75 3.15 5.20
N GLY A 40 -2.42 2.09 5.95
CA GLY A 40 -1.62 0.96 5.46
C GLY A 40 -0.10 1.15 5.62
N ILE A 41 0.37 2.38 5.86
CA ILE A 41 1.69 2.66 6.45
C ILE A 41 1.55 2.79 7.96
N VAL A 42 0.49 3.47 8.38
CA VAL A 42 0.04 3.53 9.78
C VAL A 42 -1.39 3.00 9.91
N ALA A 43 -1.72 2.51 11.09
CA ALA A 43 -3.05 2.18 11.52
C ALA A 43 -3.47 3.13 12.65
N LEU A 44 -4.73 3.55 12.61
CA LEU A 44 -5.40 4.27 13.68
C LEU A 44 -6.33 3.29 14.38
N ASP A 45 -6.10 3.04 15.68
CA ASP A 45 -6.96 2.16 16.46
C ASP A 45 -8.18 2.90 17.06
N ASP A 46 -9.14 2.12 17.58
CA ASP A 46 -10.37 2.65 18.18
C ASP A 46 -10.13 3.54 19.42
N ALA A 47 -8.93 3.45 20.01
CA ALA A 47 -8.53 4.29 21.14
C ALA A 47 -7.88 5.61 20.70
N GLY A 48 -7.83 5.91 19.39
CA GLY A 48 -7.23 7.14 18.87
C GLY A 48 -5.69 7.09 18.80
N VAL A 49 -5.07 5.91 18.84
CA VAL A 49 -3.63 5.74 18.78
C VAL A 49 -3.18 5.40 17.36
N ILE A 50 -2.20 6.15 16.86
CA ILE A 50 -1.56 5.90 15.57
C ILE A 50 -0.35 4.98 15.77
N ARG A 51 -0.29 3.86 15.04
CA ARG A 51 0.84 2.90 15.07
C ARG A 51 1.35 2.63 13.65
N PRO A 52 2.66 2.48 13.45
CA PRO A 52 3.18 1.99 12.17
C PRO A 52 2.71 0.54 11.93
N VAL A 53 2.43 0.20 10.68
CA VAL A 53 2.07 -1.15 10.25
C VAL A 53 3.36 -1.94 9.99
N GLU A 54 3.41 -3.19 10.46
CA GLU A 54 4.52 -4.10 10.21
C GLU A 54 4.45 -4.66 8.79
N ILE A 55 5.60 -4.71 8.12
CA ILE A 55 5.81 -5.35 6.82
C ILE A 55 6.42 -6.72 7.08
N ARG A 56 5.82 -7.77 6.54
CA ARG A 56 6.17 -9.15 6.85
C ARG A 56 6.64 -9.91 5.60
N LYS A 57 7.45 -10.93 5.84
CA LYS A 57 7.81 -11.97 4.86
C LYS A 57 7.09 -13.26 5.20
N ASN A 58 6.92 -14.14 4.20
CA ASN A 58 6.29 -15.46 4.38
C ASN A 58 4.89 -15.34 5.01
N VAL A 59 4.03 -14.53 4.39
CA VAL A 59 2.70 -14.18 4.91
C VAL A 59 1.64 -15.14 4.41
N ASP A 60 0.54 -15.23 5.17
CA ASP A 60 -0.68 -15.90 4.76
C ASP A 60 -1.72 -14.90 4.25
N PRO A 61 -1.82 -14.68 2.93
CA PRO A 61 -2.75 -13.71 2.34
C PRO A 61 -4.23 -14.10 2.51
N VAL A 62 -4.52 -15.33 2.93
CA VAL A 62 -5.90 -15.71 3.30
C VAL A 62 -6.37 -14.88 4.51
N ARG A 63 -5.46 -14.61 5.46
CA ARG A 63 -5.78 -13.90 6.72
C ARG A 63 -6.17 -12.44 6.54
N ASP A 64 -5.71 -11.81 5.46
CA ASP A 64 -6.01 -10.43 5.13
C ASP A 64 -6.76 -10.26 3.81
N ALA A 65 -7.26 -11.35 3.22
CA ALA A 65 -7.98 -11.31 1.94
C ALA A 65 -9.11 -10.27 1.94
N ALA A 66 -9.88 -10.19 3.03
CA ALA A 66 -10.98 -9.22 3.19
C ALA A 66 -10.53 -7.75 3.09
N VAL A 67 -9.29 -7.42 3.52
CA VAL A 67 -8.73 -6.05 3.39
C VAL A 67 -8.59 -5.65 1.92
N PHE A 68 -8.36 -6.64 1.04
CA PHE A 68 -8.24 -6.47 -0.40
C PHE A 68 -9.53 -6.82 -1.15
N GLY A 69 -10.65 -6.98 -0.44
CA GLY A 69 -11.95 -7.31 -1.03
C GLY A 69 -12.14 -8.79 -1.40
N GLY A 70 -11.25 -9.67 -0.92
CA GLY A 70 -11.35 -11.12 -1.06
C GLY A 70 -12.14 -11.81 0.08
N GLY A 71 -11.99 -13.12 0.18
CA GLY A 71 -12.70 -14.01 1.11
C GLY A 71 -13.26 -15.24 0.39
N ILE A 72 -14.37 -15.79 0.87
CA ILE A 72 -15.12 -16.79 0.10
C ILE A 72 -15.78 -16.08 -1.08
N HIS A 73 -15.31 -16.39 -2.29
CA HIS A 73 -15.86 -15.88 -3.53
C HIS A 73 -17.19 -16.56 -3.85
N ALA A 74 -17.21 -17.89 -3.77
CA ALA A 74 -18.39 -18.71 -4.00
C ALA A 74 -18.26 -20.09 -3.33
N ALA A 75 -19.38 -20.77 -3.16
CA ALA A 75 -19.43 -22.15 -2.70
C ALA A 75 -20.64 -22.84 -3.34
N GLY A 76 -20.43 -24.03 -3.90
CA GLY A 76 -21.51 -24.82 -4.50
C GLY A 76 -22.41 -25.45 -3.43
N SER A 77 -21.84 -25.80 -2.27
CA SER A 77 -22.55 -26.45 -1.17
C SER A 77 -22.17 -25.83 0.18
N ASN A 78 -23.13 -25.83 1.12
CA ASN A 78 -22.95 -25.33 2.49
C ASN A 78 -22.27 -23.94 2.57
N ALA A 79 -22.70 -23.00 1.72
CA ALA A 79 -22.09 -21.68 1.58
C ALA A 79 -21.99 -20.88 2.90
N LEU A 80 -22.97 -21.02 3.80
CA LEU A 80 -23.00 -20.32 5.09
C LEU A 80 -21.82 -20.71 6.00
N THR A 81 -21.26 -21.91 5.85
CA THR A 81 -20.13 -22.39 6.65
C THR A 81 -18.81 -22.35 5.89
N ALA A 82 -18.80 -21.94 4.62
CA ALA A 82 -17.58 -21.91 3.80
C ALA A 82 -16.48 -21.02 4.41
N VAL A 83 -16.86 -19.94 5.10
CA VAL A 83 -15.92 -19.04 5.79
C VAL A 83 -15.06 -19.75 6.83
N ARG A 84 -15.54 -20.86 7.40
CA ARG A 84 -14.80 -21.66 8.37
C ARG A 84 -13.52 -22.25 7.80
N ALA A 85 -13.44 -22.43 6.48
CA ALA A 85 -12.22 -22.91 5.83
C ALA A 85 -11.09 -21.85 5.82
N ILE A 86 -11.34 -20.61 6.27
CA ILE A 86 -10.37 -19.51 6.24
C ILE A 86 -10.39 -18.63 7.50
N ASP A 87 -11.11 -19.03 8.56
CA ASP A 87 -11.38 -18.18 9.73
C ASP A 87 -10.26 -18.19 10.79
N GLY A 88 -9.34 -19.14 10.70
CA GLY A 88 -8.20 -19.27 11.62
C GLY A 88 -8.45 -20.21 12.79
N ASP A 89 -9.63 -20.81 12.84
CA ASP A 89 -9.98 -21.80 13.84
C ASP A 89 -9.96 -23.22 13.26
N ARG A 90 -8.86 -23.92 13.55
CA ARG A 90 -8.65 -25.34 13.19
C ARG A 90 -9.60 -26.31 13.88
N LEU A 91 -10.48 -25.84 14.77
CA LEU A 91 -11.53 -26.65 15.41
C LEU A 91 -12.87 -26.55 14.69
N THR A 92 -13.01 -25.63 13.74
CA THR A 92 -14.19 -25.55 12.88
C THR A 92 -13.82 -25.91 11.44
N GLY A 93 -14.82 -26.14 10.59
CA GLY A 93 -14.55 -26.43 9.19
C GLY A 93 -15.79 -26.39 8.32
N TRP A 94 -15.55 -26.37 7.01
CA TRP A 94 -16.54 -26.52 5.97
C TRP A 94 -16.57 -27.96 5.47
N SER A 95 -17.76 -28.53 5.32
CA SER A 95 -17.99 -29.78 4.61
C SER A 95 -19.13 -29.54 3.62
N PRO A 96 -19.15 -30.18 2.45
CA PRO A 96 -20.33 -30.16 1.59
C PRO A 96 -21.51 -30.85 2.30
N ASN A 97 -22.73 -30.52 1.89
CA ASN A 97 -23.91 -31.27 2.27
C ASN A 97 -23.92 -32.57 1.45
N LEU A 98 -23.88 -33.71 2.13
CA LEU A 98 -23.78 -35.03 1.48
C LEU A 98 -25.01 -35.39 0.63
N ALA A 99 -26.11 -34.62 0.74
CA ALA A 99 -27.30 -34.77 -0.09
C ALA A 99 -27.27 -33.95 -1.38
N ASP A 100 -26.32 -33.01 -1.53
CA ASP A 100 -26.16 -32.21 -2.75
C ASP A 100 -25.45 -33.03 -3.83
N ASP A 101 -25.63 -32.65 -5.09
CA ASP A 101 -24.93 -33.26 -6.21
C ASP A 101 -23.41 -33.08 -6.08
N LEU A 102 -22.64 -34.07 -6.53
CA LEU A 102 -21.18 -34.07 -6.37
C LEU A 102 -20.52 -32.86 -7.04
N ASP A 103 -21.09 -32.37 -8.14
CA ASP A 103 -20.61 -31.20 -8.88
C ASP A 103 -20.74 -29.88 -8.08
N ASP A 104 -21.53 -29.88 -6.99
CA ASP A 104 -21.69 -28.74 -6.08
C ASP A 104 -20.74 -28.78 -4.87
N TRP A 105 -19.95 -29.85 -4.72
CA TRP A 105 -19.09 -30.04 -3.55
C TRP A 105 -17.79 -29.22 -3.62
N TRP A 106 -17.89 -27.90 -3.66
CA TRP A 106 -16.72 -27.03 -3.79
C TRP A 106 -16.86 -25.69 -3.07
N ILE A 107 -15.70 -25.11 -2.75
CA ILE A 107 -15.54 -23.71 -2.35
C ILE A 107 -14.50 -23.02 -3.22
N GLU A 108 -14.66 -21.72 -3.41
CA GLU A 108 -13.74 -20.86 -4.14
C GLU A 108 -13.39 -19.65 -3.27
N ILE A 109 -12.10 -19.45 -3.07
CA ILE A 109 -11.51 -18.42 -2.21
C ILE A 109 -10.81 -17.41 -3.11
N ASP A 110 -11.14 -16.13 -2.97
CA ASP A 110 -10.42 -15.02 -3.59
C ASP A 110 -9.50 -14.37 -2.54
N LEU A 111 -8.21 -14.25 -2.85
CA LEU A 111 -7.25 -13.57 -1.97
C LEU A 111 -7.36 -12.04 -2.05
N GLY A 112 -8.25 -11.51 -2.90
CA GLY A 112 -8.47 -10.08 -3.19
C GLY A 112 -7.37 -9.45 -4.03
N ARG A 113 -6.22 -10.12 -4.10
CA ARG A 113 -5.02 -9.76 -4.83
C ARG A 113 -4.28 -11.02 -5.25
N ALA A 114 -3.61 -10.96 -6.38
CA ALA A 114 -2.71 -12.03 -6.78
C ALA A 114 -1.36 -11.91 -6.05
N VAL A 115 -0.92 -13.02 -5.47
CA VAL A 115 0.28 -13.11 -4.64
C VAL A 115 1.29 -14.06 -5.24
N ALA A 116 2.56 -13.81 -4.96
CA ALA A 116 3.64 -14.74 -5.26
C ALA A 116 3.67 -15.83 -4.17
N ALA A 117 2.89 -16.89 -4.38
CA ALA A 117 2.78 -18.00 -3.44
C ALA A 117 3.86 -19.06 -3.69
N ARG A 118 4.31 -19.71 -2.62
CA ARG A 118 5.20 -20.88 -2.63
C ARG A 118 4.45 -22.17 -2.33
N ARG A 119 3.35 -22.06 -1.58
CA ARG A 119 2.60 -23.20 -1.07
C ARG A 119 1.13 -22.82 -0.88
N VAL A 120 0.25 -23.78 -1.17
CA VAL A 120 -1.14 -23.79 -0.70
C VAL A 120 -1.31 -25.03 0.17
N ALA A 121 -1.70 -24.86 1.43
CA ALA A 121 -1.89 -25.95 2.37
C ALA A 121 -3.36 -26.07 2.75
N LEU A 122 -3.85 -27.30 2.80
CA LEU A 122 -5.20 -27.64 3.27
C LEU A 122 -5.07 -28.43 4.57
N THR A 123 -5.83 -28.03 5.58
CA THR A 123 -5.95 -28.72 6.86
C THR A 123 -7.40 -29.18 7.04
N PHE A 124 -7.60 -30.46 7.29
CA PHE A 124 -8.88 -31.08 7.61
C PHE A 124 -9.02 -31.25 9.13
N LEU A 125 -10.26 -31.33 9.62
CA LEU A 125 -10.54 -31.53 11.04
C LEU A 125 -10.03 -32.88 11.55
N GLU A 126 -9.36 -32.86 12.71
CA GLU A 126 -8.85 -34.09 13.35
C GLU A 126 -9.96 -35.02 13.86
N SER A 127 -11.18 -34.52 14.04
CA SER A 127 -12.32 -35.26 14.60
C SER A 127 -12.87 -36.36 13.68
N ALA A 128 -12.48 -36.37 12.41
CA ALA A 128 -12.91 -37.37 11.42
C ALA A 128 -11.78 -37.67 10.42
N PRO A 129 -11.82 -38.80 9.69
CA PRO A 129 -10.91 -39.02 8.57
C PRO A 129 -10.99 -37.87 7.54
N PRO A 130 -9.87 -37.45 6.93
CA PRO A 130 -9.88 -36.41 5.91
C PRO A 130 -10.59 -36.92 4.64
N CYS A 131 -10.96 -35.99 3.76
CA CYS A 131 -11.44 -36.37 2.43
C CYS A 131 -10.37 -37.14 1.67
N ALA A 132 -10.77 -38.26 1.07
CA ALA A 132 -9.88 -39.20 0.40
C ALA A 132 -9.57 -38.77 -1.05
N LEU A 133 -10.51 -38.09 -1.72
CA LEU A 133 -10.36 -37.60 -3.09
C LEU A 133 -10.84 -36.16 -3.18
N PHE A 134 -9.99 -35.26 -3.68
CA PHE A 134 -10.33 -33.86 -3.92
C PHE A 134 -9.34 -33.23 -4.91
N ASP A 135 -9.79 -32.15 -5.56
CA ASP A 135 -8.99 -31.33 -6.46
C ASP A 135 -8.73 -29.94 -5.84
N VAL A 136 -7.55 -29.40 -6.12
CA VAL A 136 -7.18 -28.01 -5.82
C VAL A 136 -6.84 -27.32 -7.14
N LEU A 137 -7.59 -26.27 -7.46
CA LEU A 137 -7.42 -25.48 -8.68
C LEU A 137 -6.99 -24.06 -8.32
N LEU A 138 -5.98 -23.53 -9.03
CA LEU A 138 -5.45 -22.19 -8.80
C LEU A 138 -5.58 -21.31 -10.05
N SER A 139 -6.05 -20.08 -9.84
CA SER A 139 -6.13 -19.05 -10.88
C SER A 139 -5.40 -17.78 -10.45
N THR A 140 -4.86 -17.06 -11.43
CA THR A 140 -4.30 -15.71 -11.26
C THR A 140 -5.36 -14.61 -11.38
N GLY A 141 -6.64 -14.97 -11.49
CA GLY A 141 -7.75 -14.02 -11.69
C GLY A 141 -7.99 -13.66 -13.16
N GLU A 142 -7.28 -14.30 -14.09
CA GLU A 142 -7.47 -14.04 -15.51
C GLU A 142 -8.80 -14.65 -16.00
N PRO A 143 -9.62 -13.90 -16.75
CA PRO A 143 -10.85 -14.42 -17.31
C PRO A 143 -10.56 -15.30 -18.53
N ALA A 144 -11.46 -16.25 -18.78
CA ALA A 144 -11.52 -16.90 -20.07
C ALA A 144 -11.87 -15.87 -21.16
N ILE A 145 -11.50 -16.16 -22.40
CA ILE A 145 -11.78 -15.28 -23.53
C ILE A 145 -12.70 -15.95 -24.54
N ASP A 146 -13.56 -15.15 -25.18
CA ASP A 146 -14.40 -15.61 -26.27
C ASP A 146 -13.58 -15.83 -27.57
N VAL A 147 -14.26 -16.26 -28.63
CA VAL A 147 -13.64 -16.54 -29.94
C VAL A 147 -13.03 -15.30 -30.61
N VAL A 148 -13.40 -14.08 -30.21
CA VAL A 148 -12.83 -12.83 -30.72
C VAL A 148 -11.82 -12.19 -29.73
N GLY A 149 -11.57 -12.84 -28.59
CA GLY A 149 -10.58 -12.44 -27.61
C GLY A 149 -11.08 -11.48 -26.53
N ASN A 150 -12.39 -11.31 -26.36
CA ASN A 150 -12.94 -10.53 -25.25
C ASN A 150 -13.00 -11.38 -23.98
N PRO A 151 -12.69 -10.80 -22.80
CA PRO A 151 -12.95 -11.44 -21.51
C PRO A 151 -14.41 -11.87 -21.36
N ILE A 152 -14.63 -13.11 -20.95
CA ILE A 152 -15.93 -13.63 -20.55
C ILE A 152 -16.14 -13.26 -19.08
N GLU A 153 -17.14 -12.43 -18.82
CA GLU A 153 -17.44 -11.92 -17.48
C GLU A 153 -17.76 -13.08 -16.51
N GLY A 154 -17.19 -13.02 -15.30
CA GLY A 154 -17.36 -14.04 -14.25
C GLY A 154 -16.62 -15.36 -14.48
N SER A 155 -15.90 -15.51 -15.59
CA SER A 155 -15.08 -16.71 -15.83
C SER A 155 -13.69 -16.58 -15.22
N LEU A 156 -13.09 -17.71 -14.85
CA LEU A 156 -11.71 -17.82 -14.38
C LEU A 156 -10.99 -18.93 -15.14
N VAL A 157 -9.73 -18.68 -15.52
CA VAL A 157 -8.85 -19.73 -16.04
C VAL A 157 -8.05 -20.33 -14.89
N TYR A 158 -8.25 -21.62 -14.65
CA TYR A 158 -7.47 -22.41 -13.71
C TYR A 158 -6.28 -23.05 -14.43
N ARG A 159 -5.07 -22.50 -14.22
CA ARG A 159 -3.85 -23.01 -14.87
C ARG A 159 -3.20 -24.15 -14.11
N VAL A 160 -3.45 -24.21 -12.81
CA VAL A 160 -2.95 -25.25 -11.92
C VAL A 160 -4.14 -26.06 -11.46
N GLN A 161 -4.04 -27.37 -11.63
CA GLN A 161 -5.01 -28.33 -11.11
C GLN A 161 -4.24 -29.51 -10.56
N GLU A 162 -4.37 -29.74 -9.26
CA GLU A 162 -3.76 -30.88 -8.57
C GLU A 162 -4.86 -31.77 -7.99
N ARG A 163 -4.77 -33.07 -8.25
CA ARG A 163 -5.70 -34.07 -7.71
C ARG A 163 -5.04 -34.88 -6.61
N PHE A 164 -5.59 -34.82 -5.41
CA PHE A 164 -5.19 -35.64 -4.28
C PHE A 164 -6.03 -36.92 -4.26
N LYS A 165 -5.38 -38.09 -4.34
CA LYS A 165 -6.03 -39.40 -4.34
C LYS A 165 -5.65 -40.18 -3.09
N GLU A 166 -6.59 -40.97 -2.57
CA GLU A 166 -6.40 -41.83 -1.40
C GLU A 166 -5.76 -41.10 -0.20
N ASN A 167 -6.14 -39.83 -0.01
CA ASN A 167 -5.54 -39.01 1.03
C ASN A 167 -5.93 -39.51 2.43
N GLN A 168 -4.93 -39.75 3.26
CA GLN A 168 -5.09 -40.14 4.68
C GLN A 168 -4.50 -39.09 5.64
N ARG A 169 -4.03 -37.96 5.11
CA ARG A 169 -3.36 -36.92 5.89
C ARG A 169 -4.34 -35.80 6.20
N GLN A 170 -4.39 -35.39 7.48
CA GLN A 170 -5.16 -34.21 7.91
C GLN A 170 -4.58 -32.91 7.36
N ARG A 171 -3.28 -32.89 7.02
CA ARG A 171 -2.66 -31.73 6.39
C ARG A 171 -1.96 -32.15 5.11
N VAL A 172 -2.30 -31.50 4.01
CA VAL A 172 -1.62 -31.64 2.73
C VAL A 172 -1.16 -30.27 2.25
N ALA A 173 -0.17 -30.26 1.36
CA ALA A 173 0.33 -29.05 0.75
C ALA A 173 0.60 -29.28 -0.72
N LEU A 174 0.18 -28.32 -1.54
CA LEU A 174 0.61 -28.14 -2.91
C LEU A 174 1.79 -27.16 -2.90
N GLU A 175 2.98 -27.67 -3.19
CA GLU A 175 4.17 -26.83 -3.42
C GLU A 175 4.08 -26.24 -4.84
N LEU A 176 4.31 -24.93 -4.95
CA LEU A 176 4.19 -24.20 -6.20
C LEU A 176 5.53 -24.03 -6.87
N ASP A 177 5.56 -24.23 -8.19
CA ASP A 177 6.71 -23.92 -9.02
C ASP A 177 6.58 -22.49 -9.55
N PRO A 178 7.45 -21.54 -9.17
CA PRO A 178 7.40 -20.16 -9.68
C PRO A 178 7.50 -20.05 -11.21
N VAL A 179 7.92 -21.10 -11.92
CA VAL A 179 7.95 -21.17 -13.39
C VAL A 179 6.58 -21.44 -13.99
N ARG A 180 5.80 -22.33 -13.38
CA ARG A 180 4.48 -22.75 -13.86
C ARG A 180 3.36 -21.96 -13.18
N ASP A 181 3.52 -21.70 -11.89
CA ASP A 181 2.54 -21.20 -10.94
C ASP A 181 3.07 -19.88 -10.33
N PRO A 182 3.40 -18.85 -11.13
CA PRO A 182 4.13 -17.69 -10.64
C PRO A 182 3.32 -16.85 -9.64
N PHE A 183 1.99 -17.01 -9.63
CA PHE A 183 1.03 -16.28 -8.82
C PHE A 183 -0.24 -17.10 -8.52
N VAL A 184 -0.91 -16.73 -7.44
CA VAL A 184 -2.22 -17.24 -7.05
C VAL A 184 -3.09 -16.06 -6.60
N GLN A 185 -4.32 -15.99 -7.09
CA GLN A 185 -5.37 -15.11 -6.54
C GLN A 185 -6.57 -15.93 -6.09
N PHE A 186 -7.05 -16.85 -6.93
CA PHE A 186 -8.19 -17.69 -6.60
C PHE A 186 -7.73 -19.11 -6.31
N ILE A 187 -8.34 -19.72 -5.30
CA ILE A 187 -8.12 -21.10 -4.88
C ILE A 187 -9.49 -21.77 -4.83
N ARG A 188 -9.69 -22.77 -5.66
CA ARG A 188 -10.90 -23.59 -5.65
C ARG A 188 -10.56 -24.98 -5.14
N VAL A 189 -11.34 -25.45 -4.18
CA VAL A 189 -11.20 -26.79 -3.60
C VAL A 189 -12.48 -27.56 -3.91
N GLU A 190 -12.35 -28.66 -4.67
CA GLU A 190 -13.47 -29.51 -5.07
C GLU A 190 -13.34 -30.87 -4.38
N MET A 191 -14.31 -31.20 -3.55
CA MET A 191 -14.37 -32.46 -2.82
C MET A 191 -15.06 -33.52 -3.66
N LEU A 192 -14.44 -34.69 -3.80
CA LEU A 192 -14.90 -35.76 -4.69
C LEU A 192 -15.22 -37.07 -3.95
N ASP A 193 -14.58 -37.30 -2.79
CA ASP A 193 -14.90 -38.40 -1.87
C ASP A 193 -14.57 -37.97 -0.43
N CYS A 194 -15.62 -37.69 0.34
CA CYS A 194 -15.54 -37.28 1.73
C CYS A 194 -16.51 -38.11 2.57
N GLY A 195 -15.99 -38.73 3.63
CA GLY A 195 -16.81 -39.42 4.62
C GLY A 195 -17.62 -38.46 5.50
N ALA A 196 -18.62 -38.99 6.20
CA ALA A 196 -19.39 -38.21 7.16
C ALA A 196 -18.48 -37.61 8.25
N GLY A 197 -18.62 -36.30 8.48
CA GLY A 197 -17.82 -35.54 9.45
C GLY A 197 -16.47 -35.05 8.93
N ALA A 198 -16.04 -35.44 7.73
CA ALA A 198 -14.86 -34.86 7.09
C ALA A 198 -15.14 -33.40 6.73
N ALA A 199 -14.29 -32.48 7.20
CA ALA A 199 -14.44 -31.05 6.92
C ALA A 199 -13.06 -30.41 6.71
N LEU A 200 -13.00 -29.48 5.76
CA LEU A 200 -11.86 -28.60 5.53
C LEU A 200 -11.86 -27.52 6.60
N ALA A 201 -10.89 -27.59 7.49
CA ALA A 201 -10.72 -26.66 8.60
C ALA A 201 -10.02 -25.38 8.15
N GLU A 202 -8.93 -25.48 7.38
CA GLU A 202 -8.18 -24.31 6.96
C GLU A 202 -7.58 -24.48 5.56
N VAL A 203 -7.63 -23.41 4.77
CA VAL A 203 -6.78 -23.16 3.61
C VAL A 203 -5.79 -22.07 4.00
N GLU A 204 -4.51 -22.38 3.95
CA GLU A 204 -3.42 -21.45 4.26
C GLU A 204 -2.53 -21.29 3.03
N VAL A 205 -2.09 -20.07 2.75
CA VAL A 205 -1.16 -19.79 1.65
C VAL A 205 0.16 -19.30 2.22
N GLU A 206 1.29 -19.71 1.64
CA GLU A 206 2.59 -19.12 1.99
C GLU A 206 3.06 -18.22 0.85
N ALA A 207 2.85 -16.91 0.98
CA ALA A 207 3.32 -15.92 0.02
C ALA A 207 4.64 -15.27 0.46
N ILE A 208 5.47 -14.81 -0.48
CA ILE A 208 6.82 -14.31 -0.19
C ILE A 208 6.85 -13.10 0.77
N GLY A 209 5.78 -12.32 0.87
CA GLY A 209 5.65 -11.21 1.82
C GLY A 209 4.55 -10.21 1.45
N ASP A 210 4.43 -9.16 2.24
CA ASP A 210 3.54 -8.03 1.99
C ASP A 210 4.10 -7.19 0.81
N ASN A 211 3.32 -7.04 -0.26
CA ASN A 211 3.72 -6.22 -1.41
C ASN A 211 3.52 -4.73 -1.11
N LEU A 212 4.62 -3.99 -0.97
CA LEU A 212 4.61 -2.56 -0.64
C LEU A 212 4.04 -1.70 -1.76
N SER A 213 3.95 -2.20 -2.99
CA SER A 213 3.43 -1.44 -4.12
C SER A 213 1.90 -1.36 -4.17
N LEU A 214 1.17 -2.12 -3.35
CA LEU A 214 -0.30 -2.07 -3.34
C LEU A 214 -0.82 -0.83 -2.58
N ASP A 215 -1.99 -0.34 -2.96
CA ASP A 215 -2.73 0.76 -2.31
C ASP A 215 -1.95 2.08 -2.17
N LEU A 216 -1.08 2.38 -3.14
CA LEU A 216 -0.17 3.54 -3.07
C LEU A 216 -0.91 4.85 -2.80
N ALA A 217 -2.04 5.07 -3.46
CA ALA A 217 -2.80 6.30 -3.29
C ALA A 217 -3.26 6.48 -1.82
N ALA A 218 -3.72 5.41 -1.17
CA ALA A 218 -4.10 5.44 0.24
C ALA A 218 -2.88 5.62 1.17
N LYS A 219 -1.73 5.11 0.75
CA LYS A 219 -0.43 5.24 1.44
C LYS A 219 0.27 6.58 1.17
N GLY A 220 -0.32 7.49 0.38
CA GLY A 220 0.31 8.76 0.00
C GLY A 220 1.49 8.62 -0.97
N GLY A 221 1.56 7.47 -1.65
CA GLY A 221 2.47 7.17 -2.74
C GLY A 221 1.90 7.53 -4.12
N ASP A 222 2.69 7.29 -5.16
CA ASP A 222 2.37 7.65 -6.54
C ASP A 222 3.06 6.71 -7.55
N LEU A 223 2.59 6.75 -8.80
CA LEU A 223 3.10 6.00 -9.94
C LEU A 223 3.28 6.91 -11.15
N GLU A 224 4.51 6.99 -11.64
CA GLU A 224 4.86 7.74 -12.84
C GLU A 224 5.39 6.81 -13.91
N ILE A 225 4.92 7.00 -15.14
CA ILE A 225 5.52 6.36 -16.31
C ILE A 225 5.77 7.43 -17.36
N ILE A 226 6.99 7.51 -17.85
CA ILE A 226 7.38 8.40 -18.95
C ILE A 226 8.02 7.55 -20.04
N VAL A 227 7.48 7.63 -21.24
CA VAL A 227 8.06 7.00 -22.44
C VAL A 227 8.72 8.08 -23.27
N ASP A 228 9.98 7.87 -23.65
CA ASP A 228 10.83 8.86 -24.31
C ASP A 228 11.11 10.08 -23.43
N ILE A 229 11.91 9.86 -22.37
CA ILE A 229 12.27 10.90 -21.39
C ILE A 229 13.02 12.09 -22.02
N ASP A 230 13.69 11.87 -23.16
CA ASP A 230 14.47 12.90 -23.86
C ASP A 230 13.69 13.57 -25.01
N GLY A 231 12.56 12.98 -25.43
CA GLY A 231 11.79 13.36 -26.62
C GLY A 231 10.45 14.05 -26.37
N PHE A 232 10.27 14.70 -25.22
CA PHE A 232 9.01 15.35 -24.78
C PHE A 232 7.89 14.36 -24.38
N GLY A 233 8.23 13.16 -23.91
CA GLY A 233 7.25 12.25 -23.33
C GLY A 233 6.54 12.85 -22.12
N ASP A 234 5.22 12.99 -22.19
CA ASP A 234 4.40 13.33 -21.03
C ASP A 234 4.28 12.13 -20.09
N ALA A 235 4.22 12.40 -18.79
CA ALA A 235 3.89 11.39 -17.80
C ALA A 235 2.49 10.82 -18.06
N ALA A 236 2.38 9.49 -18.03
CA ALA A 236 1.09 8.81 -17.99
C ALA A 236 0.32 9.23 -16.74
N SER A 237 -1.02 9.32 -16.84
CA SER A 237 -1.83 9.54 -15.64
C SER A 237 -1.70 8.36 -14.68
N PHE A 238 -1.83 8.63 -13.38
CA PHE A 238 -1.87 7.60 -12.34
C PHE A 238 -2.79 6.42 -12.69
N ALA A 239 -4.02 6.69 -13.16
CA ALA A 239 -4.97 5.65 -13.58
C ALA A 239 -4.44 4.75 -14.72
N ASN A 240 -3.62 5.29 -15.62
CA ASN A 240 -3.00 4.51 -16.69
C ASN A 240 -1.76 3.76 -16.21
N SER A 241 -1.15 4.19 -15.10
CA SER A 241 0.00 3.54 -14.48
C SER A 241 -0.40 2.51 -13.41
N LEU A 242 -1.65 2.55 -12.93
CA LEU A 242 -2.19 1.68 -11.89
C LEU A 242 -2.01 0.18 -12.16
N PRO A 243 -2.11 -0.32 -13.41
CA PRO A 243 -1.81 -1.73 -13.71
C PRO A 243 -0.40 -2.18 -13.32
N LEU A 244 0.54 -1.28 -13.00
CA LEU A 244 1.84 -1.67 -12.45
C LEU A 244 1.75 -2.16 -11.00
N ALA A 245 0.66 -1.93 -10.28
CA ALA A 245 0.57 -2.19 -8.85
C ALA A 245 -0.88 -2.35 -8.35
N ASP A 246 -1.78 -2.84 -9.20
CA ASP A 246 -3.20 -2.97 -8.86
C ASP A 246 -3.54 -4.26 -8.11
N GLY A 247 -2.59 -5.21 -8.02
CA GLY A 247 -2.79 -6.51 -7.40
C GLY A 247 -3.68 -7.44 -8.21
N ARG A 248 -4.06 -7.05 -9.43
CA ARG A 248 -4.96 -7.78 -10.33
C ARG A 248 -4.25 -8.26 -11.59
N PHE A 249 -2.93 -8.04 -11.69
CA PHE A 249 -2.11 -8.45 -12.84
C PHE A 249 -2.61 -7.88 -14.16
N SER A 250 -3.27 -6.72 -14.13
CA SER A 250 -3.64 -6.00 -15.34
C SER A 250 -2.38 -5.64 -16.11
N LEU A 251 -2.37 -5.83 -17.43
CA LEU A 251 -1.17 -5.53 -18.22
C LEU A 251 -1.08 -4.03 -18.53
N TRP A 252 -0.08 -3.35 -17.96
CA TRP A 252 0.41 -2.12 -18.54
C TRP A 252 1.24 -2.42 -19.80
N THR A 253 1.01 -1.69 -20.88
CA THR A 253 1.86 -1.72 -22.07
C THR A 253 1.73 -0.42 -22.86
N GLU A 254 2.78 -0.09 -23.61
CA GLU A 254 2.79 1.00 -24.58
C GLU A 254 2.73 0.43 -26.01
N ASN A 255 1.87 0.99 -26.85
CA ASN A 255 1.65 0.53 -28.23
C ASN A 255 2.23 1.48 -29.28
N ARG A 256 2.70 2.66 -28.89
CA ARG A 256 3.34 3.60 -29.81
C ARG A 256 4.56 2.96 -30.46
N ARG A 257 4.65 3.09 -31.79
CA ARG A 257 5.88 2.78 -32.53
C ARG A 257 6.79 3.99 -32.49
N ILE A 258 7.98 3.83 -31.95
CA ILE A 258 9.00 4.87 -31.92
C ILE A 258 10.16 4.38 -32.77
N ASN A 259 10.63 5.22 -33.69
CA ASN A 259 11.79 4.95 -34.51
C ASN A 259 12.65 6.22 -34.52
N ARG A 260 13.82 6.15 -33.87
CA ARG A 260 14.78 7.27 -33.78
C ARG A 260 16.17 6.77 -34.13
N SER A 261 17.03 7.71 -34.54
CA SER A 261 18.45 7.45 -34.80
C SER A 261 19.29 7.30 -33.53
N VAL A 262 18.68 7.49 -32.37
CA VAL A 262 19.29 7.36 -31.03
C VAL A 262 18.42 6.47 -30.15
N ASP A 263 19.02 5.90 -29.11
CA ASP A 263 18.29 5.11 -28.12
C ASP A 263 17.21 5.97 -27.46
N VAL A 264 16.06 5.36 -27.21
CA VAL A 264 14.97 6.00 -26.48
C VAL A 264 14.85 5.35 -25.12
N ILE A 265 15.03 6.15 -24.07
CA ILE A 265 14.91 5.68 -22.70
C ILE A 265 13.51 5.98 -22.18
N SER A 266 12.94 5.00 -21.48
CA SER A 266 11.66 5.13 -20.78
C SER A 266 11.86 4.80 -19.30
N ARG A 267 10.96 5.31 -18.46
CA ARG A 267 11.05 5.26 -17.00
C ARG A 267 9.71 4.92 -16.37
N MET A 268 9.74 4.04 -15.39
CA MET A 268 8.68 3.85 -14.39
C MET A 268 9.23 4.25 -13.03
N THR A 269 8.51 5.07 -12.27
CA THR A 269 8.86 5.43 -10.89
C THR A 269 7.68 5.15 -9.96
N LEU A 270 7.96 4.44 -8.88
CA LEU A 270 7.05 4.12 -7.79
C LEU A 270 7.45 4.95 -6.56
N ASP A 271 6.53 5.70 -5.95
CA ASP A 271 6.68 6.28 -4.60
C ASP A 271 5.87 5.41 -3.63
N LEU A 272 6.53 4.78 -2.67
CA LEU A 272 5.93 3.90 -1.65
C LEU A 272 5.23 4.68 -0.51
N GLY A 273 5.28 6.01 -0.52
CA GLY A 273 4.67 6.90 0.48
C GLY A 273 5.51 7.08 1.75
N ALA A 274 6.25 6.05 2.18
CA ALA A 274 7.18 6.08 3.30
C ALA A 274 8.54 5.44 2.95
N VAL A 275 9.50 5.52 3.87
CA VAL A 275 10.80 4.84 3.74
C VAL A 275 10.70 3.47 4.39
N TYR A 276 11.07 2.42 3.66
CA TYR A 276 11.07 1.03 4.11
C TYR A 276 12.46 0.42 3.96
N TRP A 277 12.71 -0.67 4.68
CA TRP A 277 13.82 -1.56 4.38
C TRP A 277 13.40 -2.50 3.24
N VAL A 278 13.90 -2.25 2.04
CA VAL A 278 13.58 -3.05 0.85
C VAL A 278 14.77 -3.92 0.48
N ASP A 279 14.51 -5.18 0.14
CA ASP A 279 15.52 -6.18 -0.24
C ASP A 279 15.21 -6.90 -1.56
N LEU A 280 14.01 -6.68 -2.11
CA LEU A 280 13.55 -7.31 -3.34
C LEU A 280 12.65 -6.36 -4.13
N VAL A 281 13.05 -6.10 -5.36
CA VAL A 281 12.18 -5.56 -6.41
C VAL A 281 11.94 -6.66 -7.43
N ARG A 282 10.67 -6.91 -7.74
CA ARG A 282 10.25 -7.93 -8.71
C ARG A 282 9.42 -7.28 -9.81
N ILE A 283 9.91 -7.42 -11.04
CA ILE A 283 9.22 -6.93 -12.23
C ILE A 283 8.53 -8.13 -12.88
N VAL A 284 7.22 -8.01 -13.04
CA VAL A 284 6.40 -9.05 -13.65
C VAL A 284 5.84 -8.54 -14.96
N GLY A 285 6.25 -9.16 -16.06
CA GLY A 285 5.75 -8.92 -17.40
C GLY A 285 4.49 -9.73 -17.69
N ASN A 286 4.41 -10.29 -18.90
CA ASN A 286 3.28 -11.07 -19.36
C ASN A 286 3.53 -12.59 -19.19
N PHE A 287 2.46 -13.38 -19.02
CA PHE A 287 2.55 -14.85 -18.92
C PHE A 287 2.24 -15.56 -20.23
N LEU A 288 1.50 -14.89 -21.12
CA LEU A 288 1.11 -15.46 -22.40
C LEU A 288 2.27 -15.34 -23.40
N SER A 289 2.84 -16.48 -23.81
CA SER A 289 3.71 -16.54 -24.98
C SER A 289 2.86 -16.39 -26.24
N ARG A 290 2.74 -15.18 -26.79
CA ARG A 290 2.30 -15.04 -28.18
C ARG A 290 3.50 -15.29 -29.10
N PRO A 291 3.36 -16.00 -30.24
CA PRO A 291 4.45 -16.17 -31.20
C PRO A 291 5.08 -14.83 -31.55
N GLY A 292 6.40 -14.70 -31.37
CA GLY A 292 7.14 -13.45 -31.63
C GLY A 292 7.11 -12.40 -30.52
N GLN A 293 6.52 -12.66 -29.35
CA GLN A 293 6.52 -11.74 -28.20
C GLN A 293 7.27 -12.32 -27.00
N PHE A 294 8.12 -11.50 -26.37
CA PHE A 294 8.73 -11.84 -25.09
C PHE A 294 7.71 -11.70 -23.97
N ARG A 295 7.62 -12.70 -23.10
CA ARG A 295 6.88 -12.62 -21.82
C ARG A 295 7.43 -11.48 -20.95
N PHE A 296 8.76 -11.35 -20.88
CA PHE A 296 9.43 -10.23 -20.24
C PHE A 296 9.94 -9.24 -21.29
N ASN A 297 9.25 -8.12 -21.45
CA ASN A 297 9.44 -7.19 -22.56
C ASN A 297 10.40 -6.02 -22.23
N PHE A 298 11.49 -6.34 -21.55
CA PHE A 298 12.64 -5.47 -21.32
C PHE A 298 13.87 -6.17 -21.92
N ASP A 299 14.73 -5.45 -22.65
CA ASP A 299 16.07 -5.96 -23.00
C ASP A 299 17.12 -5.37 -22.08
N ARG A 300 17.56 -4.13 -22.31
CA ARG A 300 18.47 -3.42 -21.41
C ARG A 300 17.69 -2.53 -20.46
N TYR A 301 17.89 -2.71 -19.16
CA TYR A 301 17.20 -1.95 -18.12
C TYR A 301 18.04 -1.83 -16.85
N GLU A 302 17.66 -0.86 -16.03
CA GLU A 302 18.22 -0.60 -14.71
C GLU A 302 17.12 -0.62 -13.65
N VAL A 303 17.47 -1.08 -12.45
CA VAL A 303 16.63 -0.94 -11.25
C VAL A 303 17.35 -0.05 -10.27
N LEU A 304 16.70 1.05 -9.89
CA LEU A 304 17.23 2.03 -8.96
C LEU A 304 16.30 2.20 -7.76
N THR A 305 16.89 2.59 -6.64
CA THR A 305 16.21 2.84 -5.36
C THR A 305 16.63 4.19 -4.79
N SER A 306 15.76 4.83 -4.02
CA SER A 306 16.07 6.07 -3.30
C SER A 306 15.26 6.16 -2.02
N ASP A 307 15.87 6.58 -0.92
CA ASP A 307 15.21 6.92 0.36
C ASP A 307 14.43 8.26 0.31
N GLY A 308 14.56 8.97 -0.81
CA GLY A 308 13.96 10.28 -1.04
C GLY A 308 14.91 11.46 -0.86
N SER A 309 16.16 11.23 -0.44
CA SER A 309 17.16 12.27 -0.28
C SER A 309 17.47 12.99 -1.60
N LEU A 310 17.73 14.30 -1.51
CA LEU A 310 18.01 15.16 -2.65
C LEU A 310 19.48 15.60 -2.62
N ALA A 311 20.09 15.64 -3.80
CA ALA A 311 21.40 16.25 -4.02
C ALA A 311 21.30 17.79 -3.92
N PRO A 312 22.42 18.54 -3.81
CA PRO A 312 22.41 20.00 -3.67
C PRO A 312 21.69 20.76 -4.79
N ASN A 313 21.58 20.16 -5.98
CA ASN A 313 20.86 20.70 -7.14
C ASN A 313 19.34 20.39 -7.11
N GLY A 314 18.83 19.79 -6.04
CA GLY A 314 17.42 19.41 -5.88
C GLY A 314 17.02 18.10 -6.56
N THR A 315 17.92 17.43 -7.29
CA THR A 315 17.61 16.13 -7.92
C THR A 315 17.67 15.01 -6.89
N ARG A 316 16.82 13.99 -7.05
CA ARG A 316 16.79 12.83 -6.16
C ARG A 316 18.05 11.98 -6.33
N ILE A 317 18.64 11.56 -5.21
CA ILE A 317 19.80 10.66 -5.18
C ILE A 317 19.31 9.24 -5.44
N TRP A 318 19.87 8.57 -6.44
CA TRP A 318 19.50 7.21 -6.83
C TRP A 318 20.66 6.24 -6.62
N HIS A 319 20.34 5.08 -6.07
CA HIS A 319 21.24 3.94 -5.92
C HIS A 319 20.84 2.86 -6.90
N ARG A 320 21.76 2.50 -7.79
CA ARG A 320 21.55 1.46 -8.79
C ARG A 320 21.74 0.09 -8.17
N GLN A 321 20.69 -0.71 -8.18
CA GLN A 321 20.69 -2.09 -7.67
C GLN A 321 20.93 -3.10 -8.79
N PHE A 322 20.56 -2.76 -10.03
CA PHE A 322 20.80 -3.58 -11.21
C PHE A 322 21.01 -2.70 -12.44
N ALA A 323 21.90 -3.14 -13.34
CA ALA A 323 21.96 -2.69 -14.73
C ALA A 323 22.47 -3.81 -15.61
N GLY A 324 21.72 -4.13 -16.67
CA GLY A 324 22.11 -5.21 -17.56
C GLY A 324 21.04 -5.55 -18.57
N LYS A 325 21.22 -6.71 -19.20
CA LYS A 325 20.24 -7.28 -20.14
C LYS A 325 19.36 -8.32 -19.47
N ALA A 326 18.11 -8.43 -19.90
CA ALA A 326 17.23 -9.51 -19.54
C ALA A 326 17.84 -10.86 -19.96
N THR A 327 17.83 -11.81 -19.02
CA THR A 327 18.30 -13.16 -19.25
C THR A 327 17.27 -13.97 -20.05
N THR A 328 17.69 -15.11 -20.60
CA THR A 328 16.77 -16.08 -21.20
C THR A 328 15.70 -16.54 -20.21
N ALA A 329 16.09 -16.75 -18.95
CA ALA A 329 15.16 -17.12 -17.88
C ALA A 329 14.11 -16.02 -17.66
N ASN A 330 14.50 -14.74 -17.61
CA ASN A 330 13.53 -13.65 -17.50
C ASN A 330 12.53 -13.69 -18.66
N ARG A 331 13.02 -13.85 -19.89
CA ARG A 331 12.16 -13.93 -21.09
C ARG A 331 11.23 -15.13 -21.11
N GLN A 332 11.63 -16.27 -20.55
CA GLN A 332 10.81 -17.48 -20.47
C GLN A 332 9.77 -17.42 -19.35
N LEU A 333 10.13 -16.81 -18.22
CA LEU A 333 9.26 -16.70 -17.04
C LEU A 333 8.32 -15.51 -17.11
N GLY A 334 8.69 -14.46 -17.86
CA GLY A 334 8.01 -13.18 -17.75
C GLY A 334 8.34 -12.42 -16.47
N ILE A 335 9.40 -12.80 -15.75
CA ILE A 335 9.68 -12.29 -14.40
C ILE A 335 11.17 -11.96 -14.26
N ALA A 336 11.48 -10.84 -13.61
CA ALA A 336 12.82 -10.53 -13.11
C ALA A 336 12.77 -10.22 -11.62
N ASN A 337 13.54 -10.98 -10.84
CA ASN A 337 13.72 -10.77 -9.41
C ASN A 337 15.07 -10.10 -9.18
N HIS A 338 15.08 -8.96 -8.50
CA HIS A 338 16.29 -8.22 -8.14
C HIS A 338 16.42 -8.23 -6.62
N HIS A 339 17.23 -9.17 -6.12
CA HIS A 339 17.59 -9.26 -4.72
C HIS A 339 18.81 -8.40 -4.43
N PHE A 340 18.79 -7.69 -3.30
CA PHE A 340 19.92 -6.91 -2.79
C PHE A 340 19.87 -6.88 -1.26
N ALA A 341 20.95 -6.42 -0.62
CA ALA A 341 20.95 -6.23 0.82
C ALA A 341 19.88 -5.18 1.21
N PRO A 342 19.16 -5.34 2.34
CA PRO A 342 18.13 -4.41 2.76
C PRO A 342 18.62 -2.95 2.75
N ILE A 343 17.93 -2.08 2.02
CA ILE A 343 18.28 -0.66 1.85
C ILE A 343 17.06 0.24 2.06
N GLU A 344 17.30 1.41 2.68
CA GLU A 344 16.28 2.43 2.87
C GLU A 344 15.74 2.91 1.52
N THR A 345 14.46 2.65 1.29
CA THR A 345 13.81 2.89 0.00
C THR A 345 12.43 3.48 0.22
N ARG A 346 12.19 4.63 -0.39
CA ARG A 346 10.86 5.20 -0.63
C ARG A 346 10.48 5.14 -2.11
N TYR A 347 11.47 5.30 -3.00
CA TYR A 347 11.25 5.29 -4.43
C TYR A 347 11.93 4.10 -5.09
N VAL A 348 11.21 3.42 -5.97
CA VAL A 348 11.76 2.41 -6.88
C VAL A 348 11.63 2.93 -8.30
N ARG A 349 12.67 2.78 -9.10
CA ARG A 349 12.68 3.20 -10.51
C ARG A 349 13.17 2.10 -11.40
N VAL A 350 12.48 1.89 -12.51
CA VAL A 350 12.93 1.06 -13.62
C VAL A 350 13.13 1.97 -14.82
N GLU A 351 14.36 2.04 -15.33
CA GLU A 351 14.67 2.70 -16.60
C GLU A 351 15.04 1.65 -17.63
N TRP A 352 14.53 1.77 -18.85
CA TRP A 352 14.83 0.80 -19.89
C TRP A 352 14.98 1.44 -21.26
N VAL A 353 15.74 0.76 -22.11
CA VAL A 353 15.85 1.09 -23.53
C VAL A 353 14.56 0.64 -24.21
N PHE A 354 13.68 1.59 -24.50
CA PHE A 354 12.42 1.35 -25.20
C PHE A 354 12.65 1.14 -26.70
N TRP A 355 13.59 1.89 -27.29
CA TRP A 355 14.04 1.73 -28.67
C TRP A 355 15.56 1.64 -28.69
N ASP A 356 16.09 0.54 -29.22
CA ASP A 356 17.52 0.33 -29.42
C ASP A 356 17.88 0.70 -30.87
N ALA A 357 18.48 1.87 -31.06
CA ALA A 357 18.81 2.38 -32.39
C ALA A 357 19.95 1.59 -33.05
N ALA A 358 20.86 1.05 -32.25
CA ALA A 358 21.95 0.22 -32.76
C ALA A 358 21.43 -1.13 -33.27
N CYS A 359 20.52 -1.76 -32.53
CA CYS A 359 19.80 -2.94 -32.98
C CYS A 359 19.05 -2.64 -34.28
N ALA A 360 18.30 -1.54 -34.34
CA ALA A 360 17.52 -1.18 -35.51
C ALA A 360 18.39 -0.94 -36.76
N ALA A 361 19.55 -0.30 -36.59
CA ALA A 361 20.52 -0.07 -37.67
C ALA A 361 21.17 -1.38 -38.16
N ALA A 362 21.38 -2.35 -37.27
CA ALA A 362 21.94 -3.66 -37.62
C ALA A 362 20.93 -4.60 -38.29
N CYS A 363 19.63 -4.33 -38.14
CA CYS A 363 18.55 -5.22 -38.57
C CYS A 363 17.99 -4.84 -39.95
N VAL A 364 18.66 -5.27 -41.03
CA VAL A 364 18.19 -5.04 -42.41
C VAL A 364 16.97 -5.92 -42.72
N GLY A 365 15.78 -5.32 -42.88
CA GLY A 365 14.54 -6.01 -43.28
C GLY A 365 13.59 -6.40 -42.14
N CYS A 366 13.86 -6.00 -40.90
CA CYS A 366 13.11 -6.41 -39.71
C CYS A 366 11.79 -5.65 -39.49
N GLY A 367 11.02 -5.40 -40.56
CA GLY A 367 9.81 -4.57 -40.61
C GLY A 367 8.62 -5.00 -39.74
N ILE A 368 8.82 -5.79 -38.69
CA ILE A 368 7.78 -6.24 -37.76
C ILE A 368 8.31 -6.08 -36.33
N VAL A 369 7.53 -5.40 -35.51
CA VAL A 369 7.76 -5.27 -34.08
C VAL A 369 7.76 -6.67 -33.42
N PRO A 370 8.75 -7.03 -32.56
CA PRO A 370 10.08 -6.45 -32.42
C PRO A 370 11.24 -7.45 -32.64
N PRO A 371 12.39 -6.95 -33.13
CA PRO A 371 13.66 -7.31 -32.49
C PRO A 371 14.31 -6.17 -31.68
N CYS A 372 13.90 -4.91 -31.87
CA CYS A 372 14.63 -3.73 -31.32
C CYS A 372 13.78 -2.74 -30.52
N GLN A 373 12.48 -3.01 -30.36
CA GLN A 373 11.57 -2.19 -29.55
C GLN A 373 11.09 -2.99 -28.33
N PHE A 374 11.23 -2.42 -27.14
CA PHE A 374 10.90 -3.04 -25.86
C PHE A 374 9.90 -2.15 -25.12
N TRP A 375 8.64 -2.51 -25.15
CA TRP A 375 7.51 -1.77 -24.60
C TRP A 375 7.50 -1.70 -23.08
N GLY A 376 8.28 -2.54 -22.38
CA GLY A 376 8.29 -2.57 -20.92
C GLY A 376 6.99 -3.13 -20.34
N GLY A 377 6.26 -3.96 -21.10
CA GLY A 377 4.98 -4.52 -20.68
C GLY A 377 5.08 -5.17 -19.30
N THR A 378 4.30 -4.66 -18.34
CA THR A 378 4.40 -4.98 -16.91
C THR A 378 3.01 -5.18 -16.34
N ARG A 379 2.78 -6.32 -15.70
CA ARG A 379 1.56 -6.64 -14.95
C ARG A 379 1.65 -6.30 -13.48
N GLU A 380 2.86 -6.36 -12.90
CA GLU A 380 3.11 -5.96 -11.52
C GLU A 380 4.56 -5.52 -11.36
N LEU A 381 4.77 -4.45 -10.62
CA LEU A 381 6.03 -4.02 -10.04
C LEU A 381 5.90 -4.23 -8.54
N GLN A 382 6.40 -5.36 -8.04
CA GLN A 382 6.26 -5.75 -6.65
C GLN A 382 7.51 -5.33 -5.88
N VAL A 383 7.32 -4.83 -4.66
CA VAL A 383 8.40 -4.39 -3.79
C VAL A 383 8.22 -5.03 -2.43
N PHE A 384 9.26 -5.70 -1.94
CA PHE A 384 9.19 -6.42 -0.68
C PHE A 384 10.30 -5.99 0.27
N GLY A 385 10.00 -6.12 1.55
CA GLY A 385 10.85 -5.78 2.68
C GLY A 385 10.35 -6.47 3.94
N GLU A 386 10.88 -6.09 5.09
CA GLU A 386 10.42 -6.57 6.39
C GLU A 386 10.62 -5.54 7.49
N GLY A 387 9.88 -5.72 8.60
CA GLY A 387 9.90 -4.82 9.74
C GLY A 387 8.99 -3.61 9.53
N TYR A 388 9.23 -2.53 10.25
CA TYR A 388 8.36 -1.36 10.22
C TYR A 388 8.95 -0.28 9.29
N PRO A 389 8.13 0.65 8.78
CA PRO A 389 8.64 1.84 8.10
C PRO A 389 9.75 2.52 8.91
N GLN A 390 10.87 2.81 8.24
CA GLN A 390 12.00 3.53 8.82
C GLN A 390 11.64 4.98 9.12
N ARG A 391 10.74 5.55 8.32
CA ARG A 391 10.25 6.93 8.46
C ARG A 391 8.85 7.07 7.87
N VAL A 392 7.90 7.41 8.73
CA VAL A 392 6.55 7.87 8.38
C VAL A 392 6.46 9.36 8.65
N VAL A 393 5.87 10.11 7.73
CA VAL A 393 5.58 11.54 7.93
C VAL A 393 4.08 11.74 7.95
N LEU A 394 3.57 12.36 9.01
CA LEU A 394 2.20 12.79 9.17
C LEU A 394 2.15 14.30 9.11
N ALA A 395 1.21 14.86 8.36
CA ALA A 395 1.00 16.29 8.28
C ALA A 395 -0.43 16.63 8.67
N SER A 396 -0.59 17.62 9.53
CA SER A 396 -1.91 18.14 9.85
C SER A 396 -2.53 18.79 8.61
N PRO A 397 -3.88 18.86 8.56
CA PRO A 397 -4.53 19.79 7.68
C PRO A 397 -4.12 21.22 8.07
N LEU A 398 -4.55 22.18 7.26
CA LEU A 398 -4.52 23.58 7.67
C LEU A 398 -5.42 23.76 8.89
N ILE A 399 -4.85 24.23 10.00
CA ILE A 399 -5.61 24.54 11.22
C ILE A 399 -5.85 26.06 11.23
N ASP A 400 -7.11 26.45 11.14
CA ASP A 400 -7.56 27.84 11.35
C ASP A 400 -7.69 28.11 12.85
N LEU A 401 -7.05 29.16 13.33
CA LEU A 401 -7.04 29.56 14.73
C LEU A 401 -8.21 30.49 15.08
N GLY A 402 -9.06 30.84 14.12
CA GLY A 402 -10.25 31.68 14.32
C GLY A 402 -9.93 33.15 14.59
N GLY A 403 -8.70 33.60 14.31
CA GLY A 403 -8.24 34.97 14.55
C GLY A 403 -6.74 35.06 14.83
N ASP A 404 -6.26 36.27 15.14
CA ASP A 404 -4.86 36.52 15.50
C ASP A 404 -4.56 35.94 16.89
N LYS A 405 -4.15 34.67 16.94
CA LYS A 405 -3.89 33.93 18.19
C LYS A 405 -2.39 33.77 18.43
N GLN A 406 -2.00 33.70 19.71
CA GLN A 406 -0.64 33.40 20.10
C GLN A 406 -0.53 31.94 20.56
N ILE A 407 0.23 31.14 19.82
CA ILE A 407 0.52 29.76 20.24
C ILE A 407 1.73 29.79 21.18
N HIS A 408 1.59 29.18 22.35
CA HIS A 408 2.63 29.20 23.37
C HIS A 408 3.46 27.93 23.41
N THR A 409 2.82 26.77 23.28
CA THR A 409 3.46 25.50 23.59
C THR A 409 2.94 24.38 22.68
N VAL A 410 3.86 23.50 22.30
CA VAL A 410 3.55 22.26 21.58
C VAL A 410 3.77 21.07 22.52
N ARG A 411 2.77 20.20 22.65
CA ARG A 411 2.89 18.96 23.44
C ARG A 411 2.49 17.77 22.59
N TRP A 412 3.18 16.65 22.78
CA TRP A 412 2.85 15.37 22.19
C TRP A 412 3.18 14.26 23.18
N GLN A 413 2.55 13.11 23.01
CA GLN A 413 2.84 11.89 23.75
C GLN A 413 3.08 10.78 22.74
N ALA A 414 4.15 10.01 22.94
CA ALA A 414 4.47 8.87 22.10
C ALA A 414 5.18 7.81 22.93
N ASP A 415 4.79 6.56 22.72
CA ASP A 415 5.57 5.41 23.17
C ASP A 415 6.64 5.15 22.10
N ALA A 416 7.87 5.57 22.37
CA ALA A 416 9.01 5.44 21.46
C ALA A 416 10.01 4.41 22.04
N PRO A 417 9.97 3.14 21.59
CA PRO A 417 10.97 2.14 21.97
C PRO A 417 12.39 2.58 21.64
N THR A 418 13.37 1.99 22.31
CA THR A 418 14.80 2.26 22.07
C THR A 418 15.14 2.17 20.57
N GLY A 419 15.75 3.23 20.03
CA GLY A 419 16.11 3.32 18.60
C GLY A 419 15.06 4.00 17.72
N THR A 420 13.87 4.28 18.24
CA THR A 420 12.86 5.13 17.59
C THR A 420 12.88 6.55 18.15
N ARG A 421 12.34 7.50 17.40
CA ARG A 421 12.04 8.84 17.89
C ARG A 421 10.85 9.43 17.17
N VAL A 422 10.18 10.36 17.83
CA VAL A 422 9.17 11.23 17.21
C VAL A 422 9.76 12.62 17.05
N GLU A 423 9.73 13.12 15.84
CA GLU A 423 10.17 14.45 15.46
C GLU A 423 8.95 15.33 15.15
N VAL A 424 8.79 16.45 15.84
CA VAL A 424 7.68 17.39 15.59
C VAL A 424 8.25 18.71 15.07
N ARG A 425 7.56 19.30 14.09
CA ARG A 425 7.81 20.66 13.59
C ARG A 425 6.49 21.37 13.33
N SER A 426 6.53 22.70 13.30
CA SER A 426 5.39 23.51 12.91
C SER A 426 5.78 24.58 11.89
N ARG A 427 4.78 25.14 11.22
CA ARG A 427 4.87 26.40 10.47
C ARG A 427 3.56 27.16 10.61
N THR A 428 3.63 28.48 10.47
CA THR A 428 2.46 29.36 10.62
C THR A 428 2.41 30.41 9.52
N GLY A 429 1.24 30.95 9.25
CA GLY A 429 1.04 32.01 8.26
C GLY A 429 -0.37 32.57 8.30
N ASN A 430 -0.60 33.62 7.50
CA ASN A 430 -1.87 34.34 7.47
C ASN A 430 -2.60 34.20 6.14
N ASP A 431 -1.86 33.96 5.06
CA ASP A 431 -2.41 33.97 3.71
C ASP A 431 -2.73 32.53 3.33
N LEU A 432 -3.97 32.29 2.90
CA LEU A 432 -4.36 31.01 2.32
C LEU A 432 -4.46 31.18 0.82
N GLN A 433 -3.87 30.24 0.10
CA GLN A 433 -4.03 30.12 -1.33
C GLN A 433 -5.11 29.07 -1.62
N MET A 434 -6.05 29.40 -2.50
CA MET A 434 -7.00 28.42 -2.99
C MET A 434 -6.38 27.66 -4.15
N ASP A 435 -6.09 26.39 -3.92
CA ASP A 435 -5.64 25.45 -4.94
C ASP A 435 -6.87 24.84 -5.60
N ILE A 436 -6.97 25.01 -6.91
CA ILE A 436 -8.06 24.49 -7.73
C ILE A 436 -7.53 23.30 -8.54
N THR A 437 -8.06 22.12 -8.27
CA THR A 437 -7.74 20.90 -9.01
C THR A 437 -8.92 20.56 -9.93
N TYR A 438 -8.66 20.55 -11.23
CA TYR A 438 -9.68 20.24 -12.23
C TYR A 438 -9.62 18.77 -12.60
N HIS A 439 -10.74 18.05 -12.57
CA HIS A 439 -10.81 16.65 -12.98
C HIS A 439 -11.58 16.50 -14.30
N ASP A 440 -11.20 15.57 -15.18
CA ASP A 440 -12.08 15.17 -16.28
C ASP A 440 -13.20 14.22 -15.78
N LYS A 441 -14.14 13.85 -16.66
CA LYS A 441 -15.25 12.95 -16.33
C LYS A 441 -14.84 11.58 -15.77
N ASN A 442 -13.58 11.18 -15.97
CA ASN A 442 -13.02 9.92 -15.48
C ASN A 442 -12.24 10.13 -14.17
N GLY A 443 -12.27 11.32 -13.58
CA GLY A 443 -11.59 11.66 -12.33
C GLY A 443 -10.11 12.04 -12.49
N ARG A 444 -9.58 12.16 -13.71
CA ARG A 444 -8.16 12.51 -13.94
C ARG A 444 -7.92 14.00 -13.74
N VAL A 445 -6.89 14.36 -12.97
CA VAL A 445 -6.44 15.75 -12.85
C VAL A 445 -5.95 16.27 -14.20
N VAL A 446 -6.49 17.41 -14.62
CA VAL A 446 -6.15 18.13 -15.84
C VAL A 446 -5.83 19.59 -15.49
N THR A 447 -5.05 20.25 -16.35
CA THR A 447 -4.83 21.69 -16.19
C THR A 447 -6.12 22.47 -16.42
N GLU A 448 -6.29 23.62 -15.78
CA GLU A 448 -7.43 24.52 -16.01
C GLU A 448 -7.65 24.79 -17.51
N ARG A 449 -6.56 25.08 -18.23
CA ARG A 449 -6.59 25.33 -19.67
C ARG A 449 -7.14 24.14 -20.45
N LYS A 450 -6.79 22.91 -20.05
CA LYS A 450 -7.29 21.69 -20.68
C LYS A 450 -8.75 21.44 -20.29
N TYR A 451 -9.09 21.62 -19.02
CA TYR A 451 -10.45 21.49 -18.51
C TYR A 451 -11.42 22.43 -19.23
N ASN A 452 -11.04 23.69 -19.43
CA ASN A 452 -11.85 24.68 -20.12
C ASN A 452 -12.09 24.37 -21.60
N LYS A 453 -11.26 23.52 -22.21
CA LYS A 453 -11.42 23.03 -23.58
C LYS A 453 -12.22 21.72 -23.68
N LEU A 454 -12.51 21.05 -22.56
CA LEU A 454 -13.34 19.85 -22.57
C LEU A 454 -14.78 20.23 -22.90
N ILE A 455 -15.45 19.40 -23.72
CA ILE A 455 -16.90 19.48 -23.91
C ILE A 455 -17.60 19.23 -22.56
N PRO A 456 -18.80 19.82 -22.31
CA PRO A 456 -19.43 19.78 -20.99
C PRO A 456 -19.58 18.37 -20.39
N SER A 457 -19.93 17.37 -21.21
CA SER A 457 -20.07 15.97 -20.77
C SER A 457 -18.76 15.29 -20.37
N PHE A 458 -17.61 15.90 -20.67
CA PHE A 458 -16.28 15.37 -20.38
C PHE A 458 -15.58 16.13 -19.24
N LYS A 459 -16.19 17.22 -18.75
CA LYS A 459 -15.75 17.91 -17.55
C LYS A 459 -16.16 17.09 -16.33
N GLY A 460 -15.20 16.85 -15.43
CA GLY A 460 -15.46 16.25 -14.12
C GLY A 460 -15.55 17.31 -13.03
N ARG A 461 -15.41 16.85 -11.78
CA ARG A 461 -15.44 17.73 -10.60
C ARG A 461 -14.28 18.71 -10.59
N ILE A 462 -14.47 19.82 -9.87
CA ILE A 462 -13.42 20.77 -9.53
C ILE A 462 -13.27 20.70 -8.01
N ASP A 463 -12.12 20.27 -7.55
CA ASP A 463 -11.80 20.19 -6.14
C ASP A 463 -11.10 21.50 -5.74
N THR A 464 -11.56 22.13 -4.66
CA THR A 464 -10.93 23.33 -4.11
C THR A 464 -10.34 23.01 -2.74
N ALA A 465 -9.05 23.30 -2.57
CA ALA A 465 -8.33 23.11 -1.32
C ALA A 465 -7.66 24.41 -0.91
N LEU A 466 -7.52 24.65 0.39
CA LEU A 466 -6.76 25.78 0.91
C LEU A 466 -5.36 25.31 1.29
N SER A 467 -4.33 25.98 0.78
CA SER A 467 -2.93 25.71 1.09
C SER A 467 -2.21 26.95 1.64
N PRO A 468 -1.07 26.74 2.32
CA PRO A 468 -0.21 27.84 2.75
C PRO A 468 0.20 28.79 1.60
N GLY A 469 -0.21 30.06 1.67
CA GLY A 469 0.21 31.12 0.75
C GLY A 469 1.62 31.68 1.04
N ALA A 470 1.97 32.78 0.38
CA ALA A 470 3.33 33.35 0.41
C ALA A 470 3.81 33.81 1.82
N ASN A 471 2.89 34.26 2.68
CA ASN A 471 3.20 34.74 4.04
C ASN A 471 3.29 33.63 5.10
N TRP A 472 3.58 32.39 4.68
CA TRP A 472 3.82 31.30 5.61
C TRP A 472 5.31 31.14 5.89
N SER A 473 5.65 30.96 7.17
CA SER A 473 7.02 30.66 7.58
C SER A 473 7.52 29.36 6.94
N PRO A 474 8.85 29.19 6.78
CA PRO A 474 9.45 27.87 6.67
C PRO A 474 9.07 26.99 7.87
N TRP A 475 9.31 25.68 7.76
CA TRP A 475 9.22 24.78 8.90
C TRP A 475 10.18 25.21 10.01
N SER A 476 9.72 25.15 11.25
CA SER A 476 10.53 25.41 12.44
C SER A 476 11.70 24.43 12.54
N LYS A 477 12.64 24.74 13.45
CA LYS A 477 13.51 23.70 14.01
C LYS A 477 12.66 22.59 14.67
N LEU A 478 13.28 21.44 14.89
CA LEU A 478 12.68 20.34 15.63
C LEU A 478 12.38 20.76 17.07
N TYR A 479 11.19 20.39 17.54
CA TYR A 479 10.90 20.32 18.96
C TYR A 479 11.57 19.06 19.50
N LEU A 480 12.46 19.19 20.49
CA LEU A 480 13.22 18.05 21.03
C LEU A 480 12.48 17.36 22.17
N GLN A 481 11.64 18.11 22.90
CA GLN A 481 10.86 17.61 24.05
C GLN A 481 9.41 18.11 24.03
N PRO A 482 8.44 17.29 24.47
CA PRO A 482 7.08 17.75 24.69
C PRO A 482 7.03 18.92 25.67
N GLY A 483 6.25 19.96 25.35
CA GLY A 483 6.13 21.16 26.18
C GLY A 483 7.10 22.28 25.84
N GLU A 484 7.91 22.15 24.79
CA GLU A 484 8.77 23.24 24.33
C GLU A 484 7.96 24.48 23.86
N PRO A 485 8.50 25.69 24.06
CA PRO A 485 7.90 26.91 23.52
C PRO A 485 7.73 26.84 22.01
N PHE A 486 6.61 27.36 21.52
CA PHE A 486 6.27 27.38 20.10
C PHE A 486 7.38 28.06 19.28
N ALA A 487 7.91 27.34 18.29
CA ALA A 487 9.12 27.71 17.57
C ALA A 487 8.86 28.41 16.23
N SER A 488 7.61 28.46 15.75
CA SER A 488 7.23 29.24 14.57
C SER A 488 6.78 30.65 14.96
N PRO A 489 6.77 31.62 14.03
CA PRO A 489 6.27 32.96 14.32
C PRO A 489 4.85 32.92 14.92
N SER A 490 4.64 33.66 16.02
CA SER A 490 3.34 33.80 16.69
C SER A 490 2.54 34.97 16.12
N ARG A 491 1.29 35.16 16.58
CA ARG A 491 0.29 36.10 16.04
C ARG A 491 -0.06 35.80 14.59
N ARG A 492 -0.71 34.65 14.39
CA ARG A 492 -1.02 34.10 13.07
C ARG A 492 -2.43 33.53 13.01
N LEU A 493 -2.97 33.44 11.80
CA LEU A 493 -4.32 32.91 11.54
C LEU A 493 -4.31 31.39 11.31
N GLY A 494 -3.20 30.82 10.81
CA GLY A 494 -3.10 29.41 10.50
C GLY A 494 -1.82 28.74 10.99
N VAL A 495 -1.93 27.45 11.33
CA VAL A 495 -0.81 26.58 11.69
C VAL A 495 -0.85 25.25 10.94
N ARG A 496 0.32 24.68 10.67
CA ARG A 496 0.49 23.29 10.28
C ARG A 496 1.53 22.62 11.15
N ALA A 497 1.26 21.39 11.55
CA ALA A 497 2.19 20.52 12.25
C ALA A 497 2.61 19.36 11.34
N ALA A 498 3.87 18.94 11.45
CA ALA A 498 4.36 17.71 10.86
C ALA A 498 5.04 16.87 11.93
N GLY A 499 4.67 15.59 11.98
CA GLY A 499 5.27 14.57 12.82
C GLY A 499 6.01 13.56 11.95
N CYS A 500 7.20 13.14 12.37
CA CYS A 500 7.95 12.07 11.75
C CYS A 500 8.30 11.00 12.78
N GLY A 501 8.03 9.72 12.49
CA GLY A 501 8.35 8.61 13.37
C GLY A 501 8.72 7.35 12.59
N GLY A 502 9.68 6.59 13.08
CA GLY A 502 10.02 5.29 12.49
C GLY A 502 11.18 4.58 13.19
N GLY A 503 11.32 3.28 12.87
CA GLY A 503 12.37 2.41 13.41
C GLY A 503 11.92 1.34 14.40
N LEU A 504 10.85 0.57 14.16
CA LEU A 504 10.67 -0.69 14.90
C LEU A 504 11.48 -1.80 14.21
N ARG A 505 12.54 -2.25 14.86
CA ARG A 505 13.19 -3.53 14.57
C ARG A 505 13.24 -4.30 15.88
N LEU A 506 12.36 -5.29 16.06
CA LEU A 506 12.49 -6.24 17.14
C LEU A 506 13.63 -7.19 16.77
N ALA A 507 14.84 -6.90 17.24
CA ALA A 507 15.90 -7.89 17.26
C ALA A 507 15.46 -8.99 18.25
N GLY A 508 15.11 -10.15 17.70
CA GLY A 508 14.75 -11.31 18.48
C GLY A 508 15.97 -11.82 19.25
N ASP A 509 15.82 -11.92 20.56
CA ASP A 509 16.57 -12.88 21.35
C ASP A 509 15.61 -13.68 22.22
N ARG A 510 15.54 -14.98 21.92
CA ARG A 510 14.94 -15.98 22.80
C ARG A 510 15.72 -15.99 24.12
N VAL A 511 15.13 -15.47 25.19
CA VAL A 511 15.56 -15.84 26.54
C VAL A 511 14.34 -16.27 27.36
N ARG A 512 14.52 -17.44 27.97
CA ARG A 512 13.57 -18.25 28.73
C ARG A 512 12.86 -17.48 29.85
N ARG A 513 11.60 -17.86 30.06
CA ARG A 513 10.80 -17.59 31.27
C ARG A 513 11.56 -18.02 32.54
N SER A 514 11.61 -17.14 33.52
CA SER A 514 11.50 -17.49 34.94
C SER A 514 10.62 -16.43 35.63
N GLY A 515 9.66 -16.91 36.42
CA GLY A 515 8.59 -16.10 36.99
C GLY A 515 8.98 -15.35 38.25
N GLY A 516 8.06 -14.47 38.68
CA GLY A 516 8.12 -13.81 39.97
C GLY A 516 7.05 -12.74 40.09
N ALA A 517 5.97 -13.05 40.79
CA ALA A 517 4.86 -12.15 41.09
C ALA A 517 5.29 -10.98 42.01
N ARG A 518 4.67 -9.81 41.84
CA ARG A 518 4.10 -9.02 42.95
C ARG A 518 3.20 -7.88 42.46
N SER A 519 2.15 -7.71 43.25
CA SER A 519 1.05 -6.74 43.24
C SER A 519 1.49 -5.28 43.39
N GLY A 520 0.71 -4.38 42.80
CA GLY A 520 0.70 -2.95 43.14
C GLY A 520 -0.29 -2.18 42.26
N GLY A 521 -1.50 -1.97 42.78
CA GLY A 521 -2.49 -1.09 42.16
C GLY A 521 -2.07 0.38 42.28
N GLY A 522 -2.28 1.11 41.20
CA GLY A 522 -2.12 2.56 41.13
C GLY A 522 -2.88 3.07 39.91
N ASP A 523 -3.92 3.86 40.15
CA ASP A 523 -4.71 4.54 39.14
C ASP A 523 -3.82 5.38 38.22
N PHE A 524 -3.90 5.14 36.92
CA PHE A 524 -3.26 5.94 35.88
C PHE A 524 -4.26 6.98 35.36
N PRO A 525 -3.93 8.29 35.35
CA PRO A 525 -4.76 9.26 34.69
C PRO A 525 -4.66 9.11 33.16
N SER A 526 -5.79 9.34 32.51
CA SER A 526 -6.06 9.32 31.07
C SER A 526 -5.01 10.06 30.22
N ARG A 527 -4.65 9.43 29.10
CA ARG A 527 -3.61 9.83 28.13
C ARG A 527 -4.14 10.93 27.18
N SER A 528 -3.26 11.85 26.75
CA SER A 528 -3.67 13.04 25.98
C SER A 528 -2.53 13.67 25.18
N ALA A 529 -2.78 14.08 23.94
CA ALA A 529 -1.92 15.01 23.18
C ALA A 529 -2.66 16.33 22.98
N ALA A 530 -2.06 17.47 23.31
CA ALA A 530 -2.79 18.73 23.40
C ALA A 530 -1.92 19.96 23.07
N TRP A 531 -2.46 20.90 22.30
CA TRP A 531 -1.83 22.13 21.83
C TRP A 531 -2.44 23.32 22.56
N GLU A 532 -1.66 24.12 23.28
CA GLU A 532 -2.18 25.28 24.02
C GLU A 532 -1.96 26.58 23.22
N ALA A 533 -3.05 27.26 22.88
CA ALA A 533 -3.07 28.59 22.26
C ALA A 533 -3.77 29.58 23.21
N HIS A 534 -3.16 30.75 23.42
CA HIS A 534 -3.75 31.83 24.21
C HIS A 534 -4.20 32.99 23.31
#